data_AF-A0A935HKP9-F1
#
_entry.id   AF-A0A935HKP9-F1
#
_cell.length_a   1.000
_cell.length_b   1.000
_cell.length_c   1.000
_cell.angle_alpha   90.00
_cell.angle_beta   90.00
_cell.angle_gamma   90.00
#
_symmetry.space_group_name_H-M   'P 1'
#
loop_
_entity.id
_entity.type
_entity.pdbx_description
1 polymer ?
#
loop_
_entity_poly.entity_id
_entity_poly.type
_entity_poly.pdbx_seq_one_letter_code
_entity_poly.pdbx_strand_id
1 'polypeptide(L)'
;MESGGQKAHAWSAYQLTSASYRAWKWTGVNEKKALLYAGISGPGFLTVIEILDGFSQGWGFSMGDMAANVFGSGLFLGQQALWNKQKFTFKFSFHKKYYQEALLEKRADNLFGKSWYERMLKDYNAQTYWLSGNIHSFFPKSKFPKWLNISFGYGAEGMFGGYENKWTDKNGTVIDRTDLKRIQKFYLAPDIDLTRIRTSSRFLKTTFYLFNSLKFPAPTIMIDSKGKIHGYLLYF
;
A
#
# COMPACT_ATOMS: atom_id res chain seq x y z
N MET A 1 -3.00 14.59 6.57
CA MET A 1 -2.01 13.63 6.02
C MET A 1 -2.71 12.67 5.06
N GLU A 2 -3.60 13.19 4.21
CA GLU A 2 -4.77 12.39 3.82
C GLU A 2 -4.48 11.29 2.81
N SER A 3 -3.85 11.55 1.65
CA SER A 3 -3.92 10.55 0.58
C SER A 3 -2.91 9.41 0.67
N GLY A 4 -1.70 9.65 1.19
CA GLY A 4 -0.64 8.63 1.32
C GLY A 4 -0.89 7.68 2.50
N GLY A 5 -1.16 8.24 3.68
CA GLY A 5 -1.47 7.49 4.91
C GLY A 5 -2.63 6.51 4.68
N GLN A 6 -3.76 7.00 4.19
CA GLN A 6 -4.92 6.17 3.89
C GLN A 6 -4.60 4.97 2.98
N LYS A 7 -3.64 5.10 2.06
CA LYS A 7 -3.32 4.01 1.12
C LYS A 7 -2.44 2.97 1.81
N ALA A 8 -1.56 3.40 2.72
CA ALA A 8 -0.86 2.54 3.66
C ALA A 8 -1.83 1.75 4.54
N HIS A 9 -2.85 2.41 5.08
CA HIS A 9 -3.91 1.78 5.89
C HIS A 9 -4.68 0.73 5.11
N ALA A 10 -5.17 1.08 3.91
CA ALA A 10 -5.91 0.14 3.08
C ALA A 10 -5.07 -1.08 2.66
N TRP A 11 -3.80 -0.87 2.27
CA TRP A 11 -2.90 -1.97 1.94
C TRP A 11 -2.60 -2.85 3.15
N SER A 12 -2.27 -2.25 4.31
CA SER A 12 -1.96 -2.98 5.54
C SER A 12 -3.16 -3.80 6.01
N ALA A 13 -4.36 -3.22 5.96
CA ALA A 13 -5.59 -3.89 6.33
C ALA A 13 -5.87 -5.10 5.44
N TYR A 14 -5.67 -4.95 4.12
CA TYR A 14 -5.78 -6.05 3.17
C TYR A 14 -4.79 -7.18 3.51
N GLN A 15 -3.52 -6.87 3.76
CA GLN A 15 -2.49 -7.88 4.06
C GLN A 15 -2.72 -8.58 5.40
N LEU A 16 -3.04 -7.83 6.45
CA LEU A 16 -3.34 -8.38 7.78
C LEU A 16 -4.57 -9.28 7.75
N THR A 17 -5.62 -8.87 7.04
CA THR A 17 -6.83 -9.68 6.85
C THR A 17 -6.51 -10.95 6.08
N SER A 18 -5.72 -10.87 5.00
CA SER A 18 -5.27 -12.02 4.23
C SER A 18 -4.44 -13.00 5.06
N ALA A 19 -3.48 -12.48 5.84
CA ALA A 19 -2.64 -13.28 6.72
C ALA A 19 -3.46 -13.98 7.81
N SER A 20 -4.36 -13.25 8.48
CA SER A 20 -5.27 -13.78 9.50
C SER A 20 -6.16 -14.88 8.92
N TYR A 21 -6.83 -14.64 7.79
CA TYR A 21 -7.64 -15.64 7.10
C TYR A 21 -6.85 -16.92 6.84
N ARG A 22 -5.62 -16.81 6.31
CA ARG A 22 -4.78 -17.97 6.02
C ARG A 22 -4.34 -18.71 7.28
N ALA A 23 -4.05 -18.00 8.37
CA ALA A 23 -3.73 -18.61 9.65
C ALA A 23 -4.92 -19.44 10.17
N TRP A 24 -6.15 -18.92 10.11
CA TRP A 24 -7.35 -19.67 10.48
C TRP A 24 -7.62 -20.86 9.57
N LYS A 25 -7.44 -20.70 8.25
CA LYS A 25 -7.56 -21.83 7.31
C LYS A 25 -6.52 -22.92 7.60
N TRP A 26 -5.31 -22.54 8.00
CA TRP A 26 -4.24 -23.48 8.34
C TRP A 26 -4.56 -24.31 9.58
N THR A 27 -5.28 -23.75 10.57
CA THR A 27 -5.75 -24.50 11.76
C THR A 27 -6.97 -25.39 11.49
N GLY A 28 -7.46 -25.46 10.25
CA GLY A 28 -8.61 -26.29 9.87
C GLY A 28 -9.97 -25.64 10.08
N VAL A 29 -10.02 -24.34 10.41
CA VAL A 29 -11.29 -23.60 10.55
C VAL A 29 -11.99 -23.53 9.19
N ASN A 30 -13.31 -23.77 9.20
CA ASN A 30 -14.12 -23.73 7.99
C ASN A 30 -14.16 -22.32 7.37
N GLU A 31 -14.57 -22.24 6.11
CA GLU A 31 -14.52 -21.01 5.31
C GLU A 31 -15.23 -19.82 5.96
N LYS A 32 -16.48 -20.02 6.40
CA LYS A 32 -17.30 -18.95 6.98
C LYS A 32 -16.68 -18.40 8.26
N LYS A 33 -16.19 -19.29 9.14
CA LYS A 33 -15.53 -18.90 10.39
C LYS A 33 -14.19 -18.21 10.13
N ALA A 34 -13.40 -18.71 9.19
CA ALA A 34 -12.11 -18.09 8.83
C ALA A 34 -12.31 -16.67 8.28
N LEU A 35 -13.33 -16.46 7.43
CA LEU A 35 -13.71 -15.13 6.94
C LEU A 35 -14.16 -14.20 8.08
N LEU A 36 -15.02 -14.69 8.98
CA LEU A 36 -15.47 -13.91 10.14
C LEU A 36 -14.31 -13.49 11.03
N TYR A 37 -13.45 -14.44 11.42
CA TYR A 37 -12.32 -14.15 12.32
C TYR A 37 -11.30 -13.21 11.67
N ALA A 38 -11.03 -13.38 10.37
CA ALA A 38 -10.19 -12.45 9.63
C ALA A 38 -10.81 -11.05 9.55
N GLY A 39 -12.12 -10.95 9.34
CA GLY A 39 -12.85 -9.69 9.28
C GLY A 39 -12.96 -8.95 10.60
N ILE A 40 -12.78 -9.63 11.73
CA ILE A 40 -12.65 -9.00 13.04
C ILE A 40 -11.19 -8.60 13.30
N SER A 41 -10.27 -9.56 13.18
CA SER A 41 -8.87 -9.37 13.61
C SER A 41 -8.07 -8.43 12.71
N GLY A 42 -8.27 -8.48 11.39
CA GLY A 42 -7.54 -7.64 10.42
C GLY A 42 -7.76 -6.14 10.65
N PRO A 43 -9.01 -5.64 10.49
CA PRO A 43 -9.30 -4.23 10.74
C PRO A 43 -9.22 -3.89 12.23
N GLY A 44 -9.57 -4.82 13.14
CA GLY A 44 -9.48 -4.59 14.59
C GLY A 44 -8.07 -4.25 15.07
N PHE A 45 -7.03 -4.89 14.52
CA PHE A 45 -5.65 -4.55 14.83
C PHE A 45 -5.31 -3.09 14.46
N LEU A 46 -5.73 -2.64 13.28
CA LEU A 46 -5.47 -1.27 12.82
C LEU A 46 -6.34 -0.24 13.56
N THR A 47 -7.56 -0.60 13.96
CA THR A 47 -8.38 0.24 14.83
C THR A 47 -7.70 0.51 16.17
N VAL A 48 -7.01 -0.49 16.75
CA VAL A 48 -6.23 -0.27 17.98
C VAL A 48 -5.10 0.75 17.74
N ILE A 49 -4.42 0.67 16.59
CA ILE A 49 -3.39 1.66 16.22
C ILE A 49 -3.99 3.06 16.10
N GLU A 50 -5.13 3.22 15.41
CA GLU A 50 -5.81 4.52 15.29
C GLU A 50 -6.19 5.12 16.66
N ILE A 51 -6.68 4.28 17.58
CA ILE A 51 -7.00 4.71 18.95
C ILE A 51 -5.73 5.23 19.64
N LEU A 52 -4.61 4.52 19.52
CA LEU A 52 -3.32 4.94 20.08
C LEU A 52 -2.82 6.26 19.44
N ASP A 53 -2.98 6.41 18.13
CA ASP A 53 -2.64 7.65 17.41
C ASP A 53 -3.53 8.82 17.85
N GLY A 54 -4.77 8.56 18.26
CA GLY A 54 -5.67 9.52 18.91
C GLY A 54 -5.14 10.15 20.18
N PHE A 55 -4.28 9.45 20.92
CA PHE A 55 -3.61 9.98 22.11
C PHE A 55 -2.24 10.61 21.81
N SER A 56 -1.78 10.57 20.56
CA SER A 56 -0.49 11.10 20.13
C SER A 56 -0.57 12.55 19.67
N GLN A 57 0.35 13.40 20.15
CA GLN A 57 0.41 14.82 19.76
C GLN A 57 0.73 15.05 18.28
N GLY A 58 1.24 14.05 17.55
CA GLY A 58 1.76 14.20 16.18
C GLY A 58 0.86 13.70 15.04
N TRP A 59 -0.08 12.80 15.30
CA TRP A 59 -0.85 12.08 14.27
C TRP A 59 -2.36 12.29 14.43
N GLY A 60 -2.90 11.96 15.61
CA GLY A 60 -4.33 12.05 15.91
C GLY A 60 -5.14 10.92 15.28
N PHE A 61 -6.35 10.69 15.80
CA PHE A 61 -7.28 9.69 15.27
C PHE A 61 -7.86 10.16 13.92
N SER A 62 -7.90 9.28 12.92
CA SER A 62 -8.33 9.62 11.57
C SER A 62 -9.50 8.78 11.08
N MET A 63 -10.64 9.43 10.85
CA MET A 63 -11.79 8.78 10.20
C MET A 63 -11.47 8.30 8.78
N GLY A 64 -10.56 9.00 8.09
CA GLY A 64 -10.10 8.61 6.76
C GLY A 64 -9.29 7.30 6.79
N ASP A 65 -8.43 7.14 7.80
CA ASP A 65 -7.63 5.93 7.97
C ASP A 65 -8.49 4.76 8.44
N MET A 66 -9.49 5.01 9.30
CA MET A 66 -10.51 4.02 9.62
C MET A 66 -11.30 3.54 8.39
N ALA A 67 -11.76 4.47 7.54
CA ALA A 67 -12.44 4.11 6.30
C ALA A 67 -11.54 3.31 5.35
N ALA A 68 -10.26 3.67 5.28
CA ALA A 68 -9.26 2.92 4.51
C ALA A 68 -9.03 1.51 5.06
N ASN A 69 -8.97 1.35 6.39
CA ASN A 69 -8.84 0.04 7.04
C ASN A 69 -10.03 -0.86 6.67
N VAL A 70 -11.26 -0.34 6.80
CA VAL A 70 -12.48 -1.06 6.42
C VAL A 70 -12.47 -1.44 4.95
N PHE A 71 -12.08 -0.50 4.07
CA PHE A 71 -11.99 -0.75 2.63
C PHE A 71 -10.99 -1.88 2.30
N GLY A 72 -9.78 -1.84 2.87
CA GLY A 72 -8.74 -2.84 2.63
C GLY A 72 -9.15 -4.25 3.07
N SER A 73 -9.68 -4.39 4.28
CA SER A 73 -10.21 -5.65 4.79
C SER A 73 -11.42 -6.13 3.98
N GLY A 74 -12.36 -5.23 3.69
CA GLY A 74 -13.54 -5.52 2.89
C GLY A 74 -13.19 -5.98 1.47
N LEU A 75 -12.16 -5.40 0.85
CA LEU A 75 -11.67 -5.82 -0.47
C LEU A 75 -11.17 -7.26 -0.46
N PHE A 76 -10.44 -7.68 0.58
CA PHE A 76 -10.00 -9.08 0.69
C PHE A 76 -11.19 -10.02 0.91
N LEU A 77 -12.01 -9.72 1.93
CA LEU A 77 -13.11 -10.57 2.38
C LEU A 77 -14.19 -10.70 1.31
N GLY A 78 -14.57 -9.60 0.66
CA GLY A 78 -15.60 -9.58 -0.38
C GLY A 78 -15.20 -10.47 -1.55
N GLN A 79 -13.94 -10.39 -2.00
CA GLN A 79 -13.43 -11.27 -3.05
C GLN A 79 -13.46 -12.75 -2.63
N GLN A 80 -13.04 -13.05 -1.40
CA GLN A 80 -12.99 -14.42 -0.90
C GLN A 80 -14.41 -14.99 -0.70
N ALA A 81 -15.33 -14.21 -0.16
CA ALA A 81 -16.72 -14.61 0.05
C ALA A 81 -17.48 -14.81 -1.27
N LEU A 82 -17.28 -13.92 -2.25
CA LEU A 82 -18.02 -13.95 -3.52
C LEU A 82 -17.43 -14.92 -4.55
N TRP A 83 -16.10 -15.05 -4.59
CA TRP A 83 -15.43 -15.82 -5.65
C TRP A 83 -14.58 -16.98 -5.15
N ASN A 84 -14.42 -17.13 -3.83
CA ASN A 84 -13.50 -18.09 -3.21
C ASN A 84 -12.05 -17.98 -3.75
N LYS A 85 -11.68 -16.79 -4.23
CA LYS A 85 -10.37 -16.45 -4.79
C LYS A 85 -10.18 -14.95 -4.89
N GLN A 86 -8.92 -14.52 -4.83
CA GLN A 86 -8.54 -13.13 -5.08
C GLN A 86 -8.37 -12.91 -6.59
N LYS A 87 -9.15 -11.99 -7.16
CA LYS A 87 -9.03 -11.55 -8.57
C LYS A 87 -8.17 -10.30 -8.68
N PHE A 88 -8.18 -9.47 -7.64
CA PHE A 88 -7.30 -8.34 -7.42
C PHE A 88 -6.41 -8.61 -6.22
N THR A 89 -5.19 -8.09 -6.27
CA THR A 89 -4.23 -8.13 -5.16
C THR A 89 -3.75 -6.72 -4.88
N PHE A 90 -3.76 -6.33 -3.61
CA PHE A 90 -3.24 -5.04 -3.20
C PHE A 90 -1.74 -5.19 -2.93
N LYS A 91 -0.89 -4.45 -3.64
CA LYS A 91 0.56 -4.53 -3.52
C LYS A 91 1.19 -3.19 -3.16
N PHE A 92 2.42 -3.25 -2.70
CA PHE A 92 3.21 -2.10 -2.28
C PHE A 92 4.57 -2.11 -2.98
N SER A 93 5.09 -0.93 -3.26
CA SER A 93 6.48 -0.73 -3.61
C SER A 93 7.02 0.57 -3.03
N PHE A 94 8.33 0.60 -2.95
CA PHE A 94 9.07 1.71 -2.38
C PHE A 94 10.41 1.86 -3.11
N HIS A 95 10.78 3.11 -3.36
CA HIS A 95 12.13 3.48 -3.77
C HIS A 95 12.63 4.58 -2.85
N LYS A 96 13.77 4.36 -2.18
CA LYS A 96 14.32 5.38 -1.28
C LYS A 96 14.60 6.64 -2.07
N LYS A 97 13.96 7.73 -1.65
CA LYS A 97 14.10 9.05 -2.26
C LYS A 97 15.12 9.88 -1.49
N TYR A 98 15.99 10.54 -2.24
CA TYR A 98 16.89 11.57 -1.73
C TYR A 98 16.40 12.93 -2.24
N TYR A 99 16.20 13.87 -1.33
CA TYR A 99 15.73 15.20 -1.64
C TYR A 99 16.92 16.12 -1.90
N GLN A 100 16.92 16.78 -3.05
CA GLN A 100 18.04 17.63 -3.49
C GLN A 100 18.26 18.84 -2.58
N GLU A 101 17.18 19.42 -2.06
CA GLU A 101 17.26 20.52 -1.10
C GLU A 101 17.58 20.00 0.31
N ALA A 102 18.69 20.46 0.88
CA ALA A 102 19.14 20.06 2.23
C ALA A 102 18.08 20.27 3.32
N LEU A 103 17.27 21.34 3.18
CA LEU A 103 16.15 21.61 4.09
C LEU A 103 15.10 20.50 4.04
N LEU A 104 14.75 20.03 2.84
CA LEU A 104 13.74 18.98 2.63
C LEU A 104 14.27 17.61 3.05
N GLU A 105 15.53 17.31 2.78
CA GLU A 105 16.17 16.07 3.27
C GLU A 105 16.13 16.03 4.80
N LYS A 106 16.54 17.11 5.47
CA LYS A 106 16.48 17.24 6.94
C LYS A 106 15.05 17.15 7.47
N ARG A 107 14.08 17.76 6.78
CA ARG A 107 12.66 17.68 7.15
C ARG A 107 12.16 16.24 7.05
N ALA A 108 12.48 15.57 5.96
CA ALA A 108 12.08 14.20 5.71
C ALA A 108 12.76 13.23 6.70
N ASP A 109 14.01 13.50 7.11
CA ASP A 109 14.68 12.76 8.19
C ASP A 109 13.95 12.89 9.53
N ASN A 110 13.51 14.11 9.85
CA ASN A 110 12.79 14.38 11.09
C ASN A 110 11.37 13.76 11.10
N LEU A 111 10.69 13.73 9.94
CA LEU A 111 9.34 13.21 9.83
C LEU A 111 9.30 11.68 9.68
N PHE A 112 10.17 11.15 8.83
CA PHE A 112 10.07 9.78 8.34
C PHE A 112 11.21 8.88 8.84
N GLY A 113 12.17 9.43 9.61
CA GLY A 113 13.35 8.71 10.08
C GLY A 113 14.50 8.73 9.08
N LYS A 114 15.64 8.14 9.44
CA LYS A 114 16.87 8.18 8.61
C LYS A 114 17.16 6.84 7.94
N SER A 115 16.75 5.76 8.59
CA SER A 115 17.03 4.42 8.10
C SER A 115 16.17 4.06 6.90
N TRP A 116 16.63 3.10 6.10
CA TRP A 116 15.90 2.64 4.93
C TRP A 116 14.50 2.11 5.29
N TYR A 117 14.37 1.36 6.40
CA TYR A 117 13.10 0.78 6.83
C TYR A 117 12.11 1.82 7.34
N GLU A 118 12.58 2.83 8.09
CA GLU A 118 11.71 3.92 8.53
C GLU A 118 11.16 4.69 7.33
N ARG A 119 12.02 5.00 6.34
CA ARG A 119 11.60 5.65 5.09
C ARG A 119 10.64 4.79 4.28
N MET A 120 10.88 3.48 4.21
CA MET A 120 9.98 2.54 3.54
C MET A 120 8.58 2.60 4.15
N LEU A 121 8.45 2.71 5.47
CA LEU A 121 7.16 2.70 6.16
C LEU A 121 6.48 4.07 6.23
N LYS A 122 7.26 5.15 6.36
CA LYS A 122 6.73 6.48 6.70
C LYS A 122 6.82 7.52 5.58
N ASP A 123 7.77 7.38 4.65
CA ASP A 123 7.96 8.39 3.60
C ASP A 123 7.00 8.16 2.43
N TYR A 124 5.77 8.69 2.57
CA TYR A 124 4.73 8.56 1.56
C TYR A 124 5.11 9.12 0.18
N ASN A 125 6.14 9.98 0.09
CA ASN A 125 6.62 10.52 -1.19
C ASN A 125 7.39 9.49 -2.04
N ALA A 126 7.76 8.38 -1.41
CA ALA A 126 8.61 7.33 -1.96
C ALA A 126 7.86 5.99 -2.09
N GLN A 127 6.56 5.98 -1.78
CA GLN A 127 5.72 4.79 -1.75
C GLN A 127 4.74 4.80 -2.93
N THR A 128 4.47 3.60 -3.47
CA THR A 128 3.41 3.39 -4.45
C THR A 128 2.56 2.19 -4.04
N TYR A 129 1.25 2.38 -4.09
CA TYR A 129 0.25 1.38 -3.74
C TYR A 129 -0.50 0.92 -4.98
N TRP A 130 -0.58 -0.39 -5.20
CA TRP A 130 -0.99 -0.98 -6.47
C TRP A 130 -2.19 -1.90 -6.30
N LEU A 131 -3.24 -1.67 -7.07
CA LEU A 131 -4.29 -2.66 -7.25
C LEU A 131 -4.00 -3.47 -8.52
N SER A 132 -3.61 -4.73 -8.35
CA SER A 132 -3.16 -5.62 -9.41
C SER A 132 -4.22 -6.65 -9.76
N GLY A 133 -4.83 -6.51 -10.94
CA GLY A 133 -5.91 -7.36 -11.45
C GLY A 133 -5.40 -8.47 -12.35
N ASN A 134 -5.83 -9.70 -12.10
CA ASN A 134 -5.40 -10.85 -12.87
C ASN A 134 -6.24 -11.06 -14.13
N ILE A 135 -5.60 -10.97 -15.30
CA ILE A 135 -6.26 -11.03 -16.61
C ILE A 135 -7.04 -12.36 -16.76
N HIS A 136 -6.41 -13.48 -16.45
CA HIS A 136 -7.00 -14.80 -16.59
C HIS A 136 -8.22 -15.03 -15.66
N SER A 137 -8.35 -14.26 -14.58
CA SER A 137 -9.52 -14.37 -13.68
C SER A 137 -10.79 -13.75 -14.25
N PHE A 138 -10.63 -12.75 -15.12
CA PHE A 138 -11.72 -12.07 -15.82
C PHE A 138 -11.96 -12.67 -17.21
N PHE A 139 -10.89 -13.16 -17.85
CA PHE A 139 -10.94 -13.77 -19.18
C PHE A 139 -10.36 -15.20 -19.14
N PRO A 140 -11.10 -16.20 -18.60
CA PRO A 140 -10.58 -17.56 -18.40
C PRO A 140 -10.22 -18.30 -19.69
N LYS A 141 -10.75 -17.86 -20.84
CA LYS A 141 -10.46 -18.41 -22.17
C LYS A 141 -9.30 -17.71 -22.88
N SER A 142 -8.71 -16.68 -22.26
CA SER A 142 -7.57 -15.96 -22.85
C SER A 142 -6.31 -16.83 -22.89
N LYS A 143 -5.41 -16.54 -23.84
CA LYS A 143 -4.11 -17.20 -23.97
C LYS A 143 -3.02 -16.61 -23.05
N PHE A 144 -3.37 -15.62 -22.23
CA PHE A 144 -2.41 -14.98 -21.34
C PHE A 144 -1.95 -15.95 -20.23
N PRO A 145 -0.68 -15.87 -19.79
CA PRO A 145 -0.20 -16.65 -18.67
C PRO A 145 -1.05 -16.42 -17.41
N LYS A 146 -1.31 -17.49 -16.65
CA LYS A 146 -2.16 -17.41 -15.44
C LYS A 146 -1.65 -16.42 -14.40
N TRP A 147 -0.35 -16.18 -14.36
CA TRP A 147 0.31 -15.24 -13.44
C TRP A 147 0.33 -13.80 -13.94
N LEU A 148 -0.08 -13.51 -15.18
CA LEU A 148 -0.02 -12.16 -15.73
C LEU A 148 -1.16 -11.29 -15.18
N ASN A 149 -0.78 -10.15 -14.63
CA ASN A 149 -1.66 -9.12 -14.12
C ASN A 149 -1.43 -7.78 -14.83
N ILE A 150 -2.42 -6.90 -14.70
CA ILE A 150 -2.29 -5.46 -14.97
C ILE A 150 -2.53 -4.75 -13.64
N SER A 151 -1.65 -3.82 -13.29
CA SER A 151 -1.72 -3.08 -12.03
C SER A 151 -1.90 -1.59 -12.26
N PHE A 152 -2.84 -1.02 -11.50
CA PHE A 152 -3.06 0.41 -11.38
C PHE A 152 -2.46 0.88 -10.06
N GLY A 153 -1.56 1.86 -10.11
CA GLY A 153 -0.83 2.37 -8.96
C GLY A 153 -1.27 3.77 -8.57
N TYR A 154 -1.11 4.09 -7.28
CA TYR A 154 -1.25 5.42 -6.72
C TYR A 154 -0.01 5.74 -5.89
N GLY A 155 0.57 6.92 -6.12
CA GLY A 155 1.60 7.51 -5.28
C GLY A 155 1.36 9.00 -5.13
N ALA A 156 2.13 9.65 -4.28
CA ALA A 156 2.06 11.09 -4.11
C ALA A 156 3.46 11.67 -3.90
N GLU A 157 3.61 12.96 -4.14
CA GLU A 157 4.87 13.70 -3.98
C GLU A 157 4.60 15.07 -3.34
N GLY A 158 5.61 15.61 -2.66
CA GLY A 158 5.56 16.95 -2.07
C GLY A 158 4.83 16.97 -0.73
N MET A 159 4.91 15.91 0.07
CA MET A 159 4.30 15.80 1.40
C MET A 159 5.37 15.99 2.48
N PHE A 160 5.54 17.22 2.97
CA PHE A 160 6.51 17.59 4.02
C PHE A 160 5.84 18.13 5.30
N GLY A 161 4.54 17.93 5.44
CA GLY A 161 3.76 18.24 6.64
C GLY A 161 2.52 17.36 6.74
N GLY A 162 1.70 17.56 7.78
CA GLY A 162 0.46 16.80 7.94
C GLY A 162 -0.56 17.14 6.83
N TYR A 163 -1.00 18.39 6.79
CA TYR A 163 -2.05 18.85 5.87
C TYR A 163 -1.50 19.74 4.76
N GLU A 164 -0.64 20.66 5.12
CA GLU A 164 0.08 21.56 4.21
C GLU A 164 1.59 21.44 4.43
N ASN A 165 2.37 22.00 3.53
CA ASN A 165 3.83 22.05 3.65
C ASN A 165 4.25 23.28 4.46
N LYS A 166 3.73 23.36 5.68
CA LYS A 166 4.07 24.38 6.67
C LYS A 166 4.32 23.69 7.99
N TRP A 167 5.39 24.07 8.68
CA TRP A 167 5.75 23.47 9.96
C TRP A 167 6.64 24.40 10.78
N THR A 168 6.66 24.17 12.09
CA THR A 168 7.58 24.84 13.00
C THR A 168 8.80 23.92 13.21
N ASP A 169 10.00 24.47 13.12
CA ASP A 169 11.22 23.73 13.40
C ASP A 169 11.51 23.62 14.91
N LYS A 170 12.59 22.93 15.28
CA LYS A 170 12.97 22.74 16.69
C LYS A 170 13.34 24.05 17.41
N ASN A 171 13.63 25.10 16.67
CA ASN A 171 14.01 26.42 17.20
C ASN A 171 12.79 27.36 17.31
N GLY A 172 11.58 26.86 17.03
CA GLY A 172 10.36 27.68 17.04
C GLY A 172 10.16 28.52 15.76
N THR A 173 11.01 28.34 14.74
CA THR A 173 10.89 29.08 13.48
C THR A 173 9.84 28.43 12.59
N VAL A 174 8.87 29.23 12.13
CA VAL A 174 7.86 28.78 11.17
C VAL A 174 8.48 28.74 9.77
N ILE A 175 8.47 27.55 9.16
CA ILE A 175 8.88 27.33 7.78
C ILE A 175 7.63 27.15 6.94
N ASP A 176 7.49 27.99 5.93
CA ASP A 176 6.41 27.91 4.94
C ASP A 176 6.98 27.46 3.60
N ARG A 177 6.59 26.25 3.17
CA ARG A 177 6.90 25.66 1.87
C ARG A 177 5.63 25.29 1.09
N THR A 178 4.59 26.09 1.21
CA THR A 178 3.34 25.94 0.44
C THR A 178 3.51 26.17 -1.07
N ASP A 179 4.68 26.65 -1.49
CA ASP A 179 5.19 26.63 -2.87
C ASP A 179 5.30 25.19 -3.40
N LEU A 180 5.71 24.24 -2.55
CA LEU A 180 5.76 22.83 -2.89
C LEU A 180 4.34 22.27 -2.95
N LYS A 181 3.82 22.13 -4.17
CA LYS A 181 2.51 21.51 -4.40
C LYS A 181 2.56 20.02 -4.15
N ARG A 182 1.56 19.50 -3.45
CA ARG A 182 1.28 18.07 -3.34
C ARG A 182 0.74 17.56 -4.66
N ILE A 183 1.41 16.57 -5.24
CA ILE A 183 1.07 16.04 -6.57
C ILE A 183 0.70 14.57 -6.40
N GLN A 184 -0.46 14.19 -6.93
CA GLN A 184 -0.86 12.78 -7.00
C GLN A 184 -0.30 12.18 -8.28
N LYS A 185 0.09 10.91 -8.23
CA LYS A 185 0.63 10.16 -9.37
C LYS A 185 -0.15 8.88 -9.54
N PHE A 186 -0.66 8.66 -10.73
CA PHE A 186 -1.39 7.47 -11.12
C PHE A 186 -0.55 6.66 -12.09
N TYR A 187 -0.46 5.35 -11.88
CA TYR A 187 0.43 4.47 -12.62
C TYR A 187 -0.35 3.36 -13.30
N LEU A 188 0.15 2.91 -14.45
CA LEU A 188 -0.29 1.71 -15.14
C LEU A 188 0.93 0.87 -15.52
N ALA A 189 0.92 -0.41 -15.12
CA ALA A 189 2.02 -1.33 -15.36
C ALA A 189 1.53 -2.78 -15.52
N PRO A 190 2.27 -3.64 -16.25
CA PRO A 190 2.12 -5.08 -16.11
C PRO A 190 2.64 -5.54 -14.76
N ASP A 191 2.13 -6.67 -14.29
CA ASP A 191 2.50 -7.24 -12.99
C ASP A 191 2.44 -8.77 -13.01
N ILE A 192 3.07 -9.39 -12.01
CA ILE A 192 3.17 -10.83 -11.83
C ILE A 192 2.48 -11.24 -10.53
N ASP A 193 1.46 -12.09 -10.61
CA ASP A 193 0.88 -12.77 -9.46
C ASP A 193 1.69 -14.02 -9.13
N LEU A 194 2.62 -13.90 -8.18
CA LEU A 194 3.49 -15.00 -7.76
C LEU A 194 2.68 -16.18 -7.21
N THR A 195 1.51 -15.94 -6.63
CA THR A 195 0.69 -17.00 -6.04
C THR A 195 0.09 -17.95 -7.08
N ARG A 196 0.16 -17.58 -8.36
CA ARG A 196 -0.31 -18.39 -9.50
C ARG A 196 0.79 -19.14 -10.22
N ILE A 197 2.05 -18.97 -9.79
CA ILE A 197 3.17 -19.79 -10.26
C ILE A 197 3.02 -21.19 -9.67
N ARG A 198 3.03 -22.21 -10.53
CA ARG A 198 2.86 -23.60 -10.10
C ARG A 198 4.15 -24.11 -9.46
N THR A 199 4.04 -24.61 -8.24
CA THR A 199 5.15 -25.27 -7.53
C THR A 199 4.59 -26.31 -6.56
N SER A 200 5.34 -27.40 -6.34
CA SER A 200 5.02 -28.43 -5.34
C SER A 200 5.59 -28.08 -3.95
N SER A 201 6.62 -27.23 -3.89
CA SER A 201 7.30 -26.87 -2.64
C SER A 201 6.42 -25.99 -1.75
N ARG A 202 6.21 -26.44 -0.51
CA ARG A 202 5.48 -25.66 0.52
C ARG A 202 6.22 -24.36 0.86
N PHE A 203 7.54 -24.42 0.95
CA PHE A 203 8.38 -23.25 1.17
C PHE A 203 8.17 -22.21 0.07
N LEU A 204 8.29 -22.61 -1.21
CA LEU A 204 8.10 -21.68 -2.33
C LEU A 204 6.67 -21.11 -2.39
N LYS A 205 5.64 -21.89 -2.04
CA LYS A 205 4.26 -21.37 -1.96
C LYS A 205 4.14 -20.25 -0.91
N THR A 206 4.76 -20.43 0.26
CA THR A 206 4.78 -19.40 1.31
C THR A 206 5.59 -18.19 0.87
N THR A 207 6.78 -18.38 0.30
CA THR A 207 7.62 -17.32 -0.26
C THR A 207 6.86 -16.51 -1.30
N PHE A 208 6.26 -17.17 -2.30
CA PHE A 208 5.46 -16.51 -3.32
C PHE A 208 4.29 -15.73 -2.72
N TYR A 209 3.61 -16.27 -1.71
CA TYR A 209 2.56 -15.54 -1.02
C TYR A 209 3.08 -14.26 -0.35
N LEU A 210 4.16 -14.35 0.44
CA LEU A 210 4.74 -13.21 1.15
C LEU A 210 5.19 -12.11 0.17
N PHE A 211 5.96 -12.50 -0.85
CA PHE A 211 6.49 -11.55 -1.83
C PHE A 211 5.43 -11.04 -2.82
N ASN A 212 4.27 -11.70 -2.96
CA ASN A 212 3.19 -11.18 -3.79
C ASN A 212 2.53 -9.92 -3.21
N SER A 213 2.79 -9.59 -1.94
CA SER A 213 2.40 -8.30 -1.36
C SER A 213 3.23 -7.12 -1.90
N LEU A 214 4.36 -7.41 -2.56
CA LEU A 214 5.25 -6.43 -3.16
C LEU A 214 5.07 -6.36 -4.68
N LYS A 215 5.09 -5.15 -5.22
CA LYS A 215 5.13 -4.94 -6.67
C LYS A 215 6.56 -5.11 -7.15
N PHE A 216 6.75 -6.02 -8.10
CA PHE A 216 8.05 -6.18 -8.76
C PHE A 216 8.27 -5.10 -9.82
N PRO A 217 9.52 -4.69 -10.05
CA PRO A 217 9.79 -3.60 -10.97
C PRO A 217 9.40 -3.96 -12.40
N ALA A 218 8.72 -3.04 -13.09
CA ALA A 218 8.22 -3.26 -14.44
C ALA A 218 8.15 -1.95 -15.25
N PRO A 219 8.09 -2.03 -16.59
CA PRO A 219 7.78 -0.87 -17.43
C PRO A 219 6.45 -0.24 -17.00
N THR A 220 6.44 1.07 -16.79
CA THR A 220 5.32 1.75 -16.15
C THR A 220 5.06 3.09 -16.82
N ILE A 221 3.80 3.41 -17.05
CA ILE A 221 3.36 4.76 -17.45
C ILE A 221 2.77 5.43 -16.22
N MET A 222 3.17 6.68 -15.97
CA MET A 222 2.67 7.52 -14.90
C MET A 222 2.02 8.77 -15.47
N ILE A 223 0.88 9.17 -14.93
CA ILE A 223 0.28 10.48 -15.12
C ILE A 223 0.13 11.18 -13.77
N ASP A 224 0.60 12.41 -13.68
CA ASP A 224 0.46 13.22 -12.46
C ASP A 224 -0.84 14.05 -12.48
N SER A 225 -1.23 14.58 -11.33
CA SER A 225 -2.43 15.41 -11.20
C SER A 225 -2.36 16.76 -11.93
N LYS A 226 -1.23 17.09 -12.55
CA LYS A 226 -1.03 18.26 -13.43
C LYS A 226 -1.09 17.88 -14.91
N GLY A 227 -1.36 16.61 -15.23
CA GLY A 227 -1.44 16.09 -16.59
C GLY A 227 -0.10 15.74 -17.22
N LYS A 228 1.02 15.75 -16.46
CA LYS A 228 2.31 15.33 -17.00
C LYS A 228 2.37 13.81 -17.08
N ILE A 229 2.78 13.31 -18.24
CA ILE A 229 2.95 11.88 -18.50
C ILE A 229 4.44 11.54 -18.48
N HIS A 230 4.81 10.44 -17.84
CA HIS A 230 6.17 9.91 -17.83
C HIS A 230 6.18 8.40 -18.04
N GLY A 231 7.10 7.91 -18.86
CA GLY A 231 7.34 6.49 -19.07
C GLY A 231 8.61 6.04 -18.35
N TYR A 232 8.51 4.98 -17.56
CA TYR A 232 9.63 4.34 -16.90
C TYR A 232 9.90 2.99 -17.57
N LEU A 233 11.15 2.71 -17.93
CA LEU A 233 11.55 1.37 -18.37
C LEU A 233 11.43 0.35 -17.22
N LEU A 234 11.75 0.80 -16.01
CA LEU A 234 11.62 0.04 -14.78
C LEU A 234 11.21 0.98 -13.65
N TYR A 235 10.08 0.70 -13.00
CA TYR A 235 9.59 1.47 -11.86
C TYR A 235 9.36 0.55 -10.66
N PHE A 236 9.76 1.02 -9.48
CA PHE A 236 9.50 0.40 -8.19
C PHE A 236 8.25 1.02 -7.60
#